data_AF-R4LAJ5-F1
#
_entry.id   AF-R4LAJ5-F1
#
_cell.length_a   1.000
_cell.length_b   1.000
_cell.length_c   1.000
_cell.angle_alpha   90.00
_cell.angle_beta   90.00
_cell.angle_gamma   90.00
#
_symmetry.space_group_name_H-M   'P 1'
#
loop_
_entity.id
_entity.type
_entity.pdbx_description
1 polymer ?
#
loop_
_entity_poly.entity_id
_entity_poly.type
_entity_poly.pdbx_seq_one_letter_code
_entity_poly.pdbx_strand_id
1 'polypeptide(L)'
;MSLRVRAILVYLAIAFGGVWPYLFFVRLSLGWSLINPLVQLPVAFMPAIGAFVVRRWVTREGFVDAGLRLRFRRAWRHWLVAWLMPLGVTALALAGAATAGWWNGDLSPAGGPGGIFLLLMLQVVLTPAYMGEEFGWTSFLWPRLIPGRPRRSVAATGFIWAVWHYPLAYLGYAEFSDHTVSMAVWTIQFMLFEVMLCWLYAKTGSVWATSLAHAGNNMVQGVLTEQLLINGGHLDALRVIICVDLALSLVCIPLVRSKAFTAAPGKAIGLPAADQPTLG
;
A
#
# COMPACT_ATOMS: atom_id res chain seq x y z
N MET A 1 -27.69 -12.53 -3.48
CA MET A 1 -26.40 -11.86 -3.16
C MET A 1 -26.64 -10.37 -3.06
N SER A 2 -26.15 -9.68 -2.02
CA SER A 2 -26.33 -8.23 -1.89
C SER A 2 -25.51 -7.46 -2.92
N LEU A 3 -25.94 -6.24 -3.29
CA LEU A 3 -25.23 -5.38 -4.25
C LEU A 3 -23.76 -5.14 -3.83
N ARG A 4 -23.51 -4.97 -2.52
CA ARG A 4 -22.15 -4.84 -1.97
C ARG A 4 -21.29 -6.05 -2.24
N VAL A 5 -21.80 -7.26 -1.98
CA VAL A 5 -21.03 -8.50 -2.20
C VAL A 5 -20.77 -8.67 -3.69
N ARG A 6 -21.77 -8.41 -4.55
CA ARG A 6 -21.58 -8.41 -6.00
C ARG A 6 -20.48 -7.44 -6.44
N ALA A 7 -20.50 -6.22 -5.93
CA ALA A 7 -19.52 -5.19 -6.23
C ALA A 7 -18.09 -5.61 -5.85
N ILE A 8 -17.91 -6.19 -4.66
CA ILE A 8 -16.60 -6.70 -4.21
C ILE A 8 -16.14 -7.87 -5.09
N LEU A 9 -17.01 -8.82 -5.42
CA LEU A 9 -16.64 -9.96 -6.26
C LEU A 9 -16.23 -9.53 -7.68
N VAL A 10 -16.98 -8.62 -8.31
CA VAL A 10 -16.63 -8.09 -9.63
C VAL A 10 -15.31 -7.31 -9.56
N TYR A 11 -15.11 -6.49 -8.53
CA TYR A 11 -13.86 -5.76 -8.31
C TYR A 11 -12.67 -6.72 -8.21
N LEU A 12 -12.76 -7.73 -7.33
CA LEU A 12 -11.68 -8.70 -7.13
C LEU A 12 -11.44 -9.55 -8.39
N ALA A 13 -12.48 -9.93 -9.11
CA ALA A 13 -12.35 -10.66 -10.37
C ALA A 13 -11.57 -9.86 -11.42
N ILE A 14 -11.79 -8.55 -11.53
CA ILE A 14 -11.03 -7.68 -12.44
C ILE A 14 -9.60 -7.49 -11.92
N ALA A 15 -9.42 -7.15 -10.64
CA ALA A 15 -8.11 -6.88 -10.05
C ALA A 15 -7.17 -8.09 -10.15
N PHE A 16 -7.64 -9.28 -9.78
CA PHE A 16 -6.85 -10.52 -9.83
C PHE A 16 -6.79 -11.09 -11.25
N GLY A 17 -7.94 -11.18 -11.93
CA GLY A 17 -8.03 -11.76 -13.28
C GLY A 17 -7.29 -10.97 -14.34
N GLY A 18 -7.09 -9.67 -14.14
CA GLY A 18 -6.25 -8.85 -15.01
C GLY A 18 -4.75 -8.99 -14.72
N VAL A 19 -4.36 -9.11 -13.45
CA VAL A 19 -2.93 -9.05 -13.05
C VAL A 19 -2.26 -10.41 -13.07
N TRP A 20 -2.88 -11.44 -12.49
CA TRP A 20 -2.22 -12.74 -12.38
C TRP A 20 -1.86 -13.31 -13.76
N PRO A 21 -2.81 -13.46 -14.71
CA PRO A 21 -2.49 -13.98 -16.05
C PRO A 21 -1.47 -13.10 -16.79
N TYR A 22 -1.56 -11.77 -16.63
CA TYR A 22 -0.61 -10.83 -17.24
C TYR A 22 0.82 -11.07 -16.73
N LEU A 23 1.03 -11.20 -15.43
CA LEU A 23 2.34 -11.45 -14.84
C LEU A 23 2.93 -12.79 -15.32
N PHE A 24 2.12 -13.86 -15.33
CA PHE A 24 2.56 -15.16 -15.84
C PHE A 24 2.91 -15.09 -17.33
N PHE A 25 2.09 -14.44 -18.15
CA PHE A 25 2.34 -14.30 -19.58
C PHE A 25 3.62 -13.50 -19.86
N VAL A 26 3.74 -12.31 -19.26
CA VAL A 26 4.90 -11.43 -19.49
C VAL A 26 6.20 -12.09 -19.01
N ARG A 27 6.17 -12.78 -17.86
CA ARG A 27 7.36 -13.49 -17.37
C ARG A 27 7.68 -14.74 -18.18
N LEU A 28 6.73 -15.63 -18.36
CA LEU A 28 7.00 -16.98 -18.90
C LEU A 28 7.01 -17.01 -20.43
N SER A 29 6.24 -16.17 -21.09
CA SER A 29 6.15 -16.14 -22.56
C SER A 29 7.04 -15.08 -23.19
N LEU A 30 7.20 -13.91 -22.56
CA LEU A 30 8.02 -12.82 -23.10
C LEU A 30 9.40 -12.70 -22.43
N GLY A 31 9.62 -13.35 -21.28
CA GLY A 31 10.89 -13.29 -20.55
C GLY A 31 11.20 -11.92 -19.95
N TRP A 32 10.24 -11.01 -19.85
CA TRP A 32 10.50 -9.65 -19.37
C TRP A 32 10.69 -9.64 -17.85
N SER A 33 11.59 -8.76 -17.38
CA SER A 33 11.78 -8.52 -15.95
C SER A 33 10.52 -7.92 -15.34
N LEU A 34 10.07 -8.49 -14.22
CA LEU A 34 8.93 -7.95 -13.48
C LEU A 34 9.29 -6.67 -12.70
N ILE A 35 10.57 -6.34 -12.56
CA ILE A 35 11.00 -5.05 -11.97
C ILE A 35 10.87 -3.92 -13.01
N ASN A 36 10.70 -4.24 -14.30
CA ASN A 36 10.55 -3.25 -15.36
C ASN A 36 9.33 -2.33 -15.09
N PRO A 37 9.49 -1.01 -14.99
CA PRO A 37 8.39 -0.07 -14.75
C PRO A 37 7.26 -0.16 -15.78
N LEU A 38 7.57 -0.49 -17.04
CA LEU A 38 6.56 -0.66 -18.10
C LEU A 38 5.70 -1.90 -17.89
N VAL A 39 6.23 -2.92 -17.20
CA VAL A 39 5.47 -4.11 -16.79
C VAL A 39 4.63 -3.82 -15.55
N GLN A 40 5.16 -3.02 -14.63
CA GLN A 40 4.49 -2.68 -13.38
C GLN A 40 3.33 -1.69 -13.57
N LEU A 41 3.40 -0.81 -14.58
CA LEU A 41 2.36 0.21 -14.77
C LEU A 41 0.95 -0.38 -15.04
N PRO A 42 0.75 -1.37 -15.95
CA PRO A 42 -0.55 -2.02 -16.10
C PRO A 42 -1.02 -2.74 -14.83
N VAL A 43 -0.09 -3.36 -14.10
CA VAL A 43 -0.36 -4.05 -12.83
C VAL A 43 -0.90 -3.08 -11.81
N ALA A 44 -0.19 -1.96 -11.59
CA ALA A 44 -0.56 -0.91 -10.64
C ALA A 44 -1.94 -0.30 -10.91
N PHE A 45 -2.37 -0.19 -12.16
CA PHE A 45 -3.67 0.42 -12.52
C PHE A 45 -4.85 -0.55 -12.55
N MET A 46 -4.63 -1.87 -12.50
CA MET A 46 -5.72 -2.84 -12.57
C MET A 46 -6.73 -2.73 -11.42
N PRO A 47 -6.33 -2.50 -10.15
CA PRO A 47 -7.28 -2.24 -9.07
C PRO A 47 -8.14 -1.00 -9.35
N ALA A 48 -7.55 0.07 -9.87
CA ALA A 48 -8.30 1.27 -10.22
C ALA A 48 -9.32 1.03 -11.34
N ILE A 49 -8.95 0.25 -12.37
CA ILE A 49 -9.88 -0.16 -13.43
C ILE A 49 -11.05 -0.93 -12.83
N GLY A 50 -10.79 -1.90 -11.94
CA GLY A 50 -11.83 -2.66 -11.25
C GLY A 50 -12.78 -1.75 -10.45
N ALA A 51 -12.23 -0.82 -9.65
CA ALA A 51 -13.02 0.10 -8.85
C ALA A 51 -13.85 1.06 -9.72
N PHE A 52 -13.26 1.58 -10.80
CA PHE A 52 -13.94 2.42 -11.78
C PHE A 52 -15.10 1.67 -12.43
N VAL A 53 -14.86 0.44 -12.90
CA VAL A 53 -15.88 -0.38 -13.56
C VAL A 53 -17.07 -0.61 -12.63
N VAL A 54 -16.78 -1.00 -11.40
CA VAL A 54 -17.82 -1.30 -10.41
C VAL A 54 -18.60 -0.03 -10.04
N ARG A 55 -17.93 1.09 -9.76
CA ARG A 55 -18.57 2.38 -9.45
C ARG A 55 -19.45 2.89 -10.59
N ARG A 56 -18.99 2.74 -11.83
CA ARG A 56 -19.67 3.30 -13.01
C ARG A 56 -20.85 2.47 -13.49
N TRP A 57 -20.72 1.13 -13.48
CA TRP A 57 -21.67 0.25 -14.14
C TRP A 57 -22.38 -0.74 -13.22
N VAL A 58 -21.74 -1.20 -12.13
CA VAL A 58 -22.33 -2.19 -11.22
C VAL A 58 -23.14 -1.53 -10.11
N THR A 59 -22.52 -0.64 -9.33
CA THR A 59 -23.20 0.08 -8.24
C THR A 59 -23.82 1.38 -8.72
N ARG A 60 -23.26 1.99 -9.78
CA ARG A 60 -23.67 3.30 -10.33
C ARG A 60 -23.66 4.42 -9.28
N GLU A 61 -22.83 4.28 -8.26
CA GLU A 61 -22.69 5.24 -7.15
C GLU A 61 -21.87 6.49 -7.54
N GLY A 62 -21.18 6.44 -8.68
CA GLY A 62 -20.30 7.51 -9.12
C GLY A 62 -19.02 7.62 -8.28
N PHE A 63 -18.48 8.84 -8.18
CA PHE A 63 -17.12 9.09 -7.69
C PHE A 63 -17.03 10.18 -6.61
N VAL A 64 -18.16 10.67 -6.11
CA VAL A 64 -18.21 11.78 -5.14
C VAL A 64 -17.50 11.40 -3.83
N ASP A 65 -17.64 10.16 -3.39
CA ASP A 65 -17.03 9.58 -2.19
C ASP A 65 -15.67 8.92 -2.45
N ALA A 66 -15.15 8.93 -3.68
CA ALA A 66 -13.96 8.16 -4.04
C ALA A 66 -12.62 8.79 -3.57
N GLY A 67 -12.68 9.88 -2.81
CA GLY A 67 -11.48 10.50 -2.23
C GLY A 67 -10.57 11.22 -3.23
N LEU A 68 -11.06 11.56 -4.43
CA LEU A 68 -10.26 12.20 -5.48
C LEU A 68 -9.87 13.66 -5.18
N ARG A 69 -10.46 14.29 -4.16
CA ARG A 69 -10.12 15.67 -3.76
C ARG A 69 -8.84 15.66 -2.90
N LEU A 70 -7.90 16.58 -3.18
CA LEU A 70 -6.64 16.70 -2.42
C LEU A 70 -6.84 17.05 -0.94
N ARG A 71 -7.78 17.95 -0.64
CA ARG A 71 -8.09 18.42 0.73
C ARG A 71 -6.86 18.94 1.51
N PHE A 72 -5.83 19.42 0.81
CA PHE A 72 -4.52 19.78 1.36
C PHE A 72 -4.59 20.74 2.55
N ARG A 73 -5.27 21.90 2.40
CA ARG A 73 -5.37 22.92 3.46
C ARG A 73 -5.94 22.39 4.78
N ARG A 74 -6.91 21.47 4.70
CA ARG A 74 -7.58 20.89 5.88
C ARG A 74 -6.72 19.82 6.56
N ALA A 75 -5.84 19.15 5.82
CA ALA A 75 -5.13 17.97 6.29
C ALA A 75 -3.60 18.04 6.10
N TRP A 76 -3.02 19.23 5.95
CA TRP A 76 -1.60 19.42 5.59
C TRP A 76 -0.63 18.68 6.51
N ARG A 77 -0.94 18.56 7.81
CA ARG A 77 -0.14 17.78 8.77
C ARG A 77 -0.06 16.31 8.38
N HIS A 78 -1.17 15.74 7.93
CA HIS A 78 -1.24 14.35 7.47
C HIS A 78 -0.57 14.17 6.10
N TRP A 79 -0.56 15.21 5.27
CA TRP A 79 0.25 15.22 4.04
C TRP A 79 1.75 15.22 4.34
N LEU A 80 2.20 15.98 5.34
CA LEU A 80 3.60 15.90 5.81
C LEU A 80 3.92 14.53 6.39
N VAL A 81 2.99 13.95 7.15
CA VAL A 81 3.14 12.57 7.64
C VAL A 81 3.23 11.59 6.47
N ALA A 82 2.36 11.67 5.46
CA ALA A 82 2.45 10.84 4.27
C ALA A 82 3.79 10.97 3.53
N TRP A 83 4.33 12.20 3.50
CA TRP A 83 5.60 12.46 2.83
C TRP A 83 6.81 11.92 3.61
N LEU A 84 6.87 12.18 4.92
CA LEU A 84 8.06 11.93 5.73
C LEU A 84 8.04 10.60 6.51
N MET A 85 6.87 9.98 6.70
CA MET A 85 6.77 8.72 7.46
C MET A 85 7.63 7.60 6.87
N PRO A 86 7.72 7.39 5.53
CA PRO A 86 8.58 6.35 4.96
C PRO A 86 10.04 6.49 5.38
N LEU A 87 10.57 7.72 5.42
CA LEU A 87 11.92 8.00 5.93
C LEU A 87 12.06 7.66 7.43
N GLY A 88 11.03 7.95 8.22
CA GLY A 88 10.99 7.57 9.64
C GLY A 88 10.97 6.06 9.85
N VAL A 89 10.20 5.33 9.04
CA VAL A 89 10.19 3.84 9.06
C VAL A 89 11.58 3.30 8.68
N THR A 90 12.22 3.85 7.65
CA THR A 90 13.61 3.50 7.29
C THR A 90 14.55 3.69 8.47
N ALA A 91 14.51 4.86 9.12
CA ALA A 91 15.40 5.15 10.25
C ALA A 91 15.21 4.15 11.42
N LEU A 92 13.97 3.77 11.72
CA LEU A 92 13.66 2.76 12.72
C LEU A 92 14.14 1.36 12.31
N ALA A 93 13.99 0.98 11.04
CA ALA A 93 14.47 -0.31 10.53
C ALA A 93 16.01 -0.40 10.58
N LEU A 94 16.70 0.67 10.17
CA LEU A 94 18.16 0.79 10.26
C LEU A 94 18.65 0.72 11.72
N ALA A 95 17.98 1.42 12.63
CA ALA A 95 18.28 1.32 14.06
C ALA A 95 18.08 -0.10 14.59
N GLY A 96 16.99 -0.77 14.21
CA GLY A 96 16.76 -2.18 14.51
C GLY A 96 17.90 -3.08 14.04
N ALA A 97 18.29 -2.96 12.77
CA ALA A 97 19.41 -3.73 12.20
C ALA A 97 20.74 -3.47 12.92
N ALA A 98 21.03 -2.22 13.27
CA ALA A 98 22.23 -1.86 14.03
C ALA A 98 22.21 -2.45 15.45
N THR A 99 21.09 -2.33 16.17
CA THR A 99 20.96 -2.89 17.53
C THR A 99 21.03 -4.41 17.56
N ALA A 100 20.61 -5.08 16.49
CA ALA A 100 20.75 -6.52 16.32
C ALA A 100 22.18 -6.96 15.92
N GLY A 101 23.08 -6.00 15.68
CA GLY A 101 24.44 -6.27 15.20
C GLY A 101 24.51 -6.75 13.75
N TRP A 102 23.45 -6.54 12.96
CA TRP A 102 23.40 -6.95 11.55
C TRP A 102 23.98 -5.90 10.62
N TRP A 103 23.95 -4.62 11.01
CA TRP A 103 24.43 -3.51 10.18
C TRP A 103 25.37 -2.60 10.98
N ASN A 104 26.43 -2.13 10.32
CA ASN A 104 27.53 -1.37 10.94
C ASN A 104 27.30 0.15 10.97
N GLY A 105 26.20 0.64 10.40
CA GLY A 105 25.90 2.07 10.34
C GLY A 105 26.45 2.81 9.13
N ASP A 106 26.99 2.12 8.12
CA ASP A 106 27.51 2.78 6.92
C ASP A 106 26.37 3.37 6.07
N LEU A 107 26.29 4.70 6.06
CA LEU A 107 25.31 5.49 5.31
C LEU A 107 25.82 5.94 3.93
N SER A 108 27.08 5.66 3.59
CA SER A 108 27.67 6.07 2.30
C SER A 108 26.84 5.62 1.08
N PRO A 109 26.18 4.44 1.07
CA PRO A 109 25.37 4.02 -0.08
C PRO A 109 24.09 4.83 -0.30
N ALA A 110 23.63 5.62 0.67
CA ALA A 110 22.40 6.42 0.54
C ALA A 110 22.55 7.66 -0.36
N GLY A 111 23.75 7.97 -0.86
CA GLY A 111 24.01 9.15 -1.70
C GLY A 111 23.96 10.48 -0.94
N GLY A 112 24.08 10.44 0.40
CA GLY A 112 24.07 11.61 1.28
C GLY A 112 22.74 12.40 1.24
N PRO A 113 22.75 13.66 1.72
CA PRO A 113 21.54 14.49 1.73
C PRO A 113 20.90 14.70 0.35
N GLY A 114 21.72 14.77 -0.70
CA GLY A 114 21.24 14.91 -2.09
C GLY A 114 20.46 13.68 -2.57
N GLY A 115 20.96 12.47 -2.29
CA GLY A 115 20.26 11.23 -2.60
C GLY A 115 18.92 11.13 -1.89
N ILE A 116 18.89 11.38 -0.58
CA ILE A 116 17.65 11.38 0.22
C ILE A 116 16.65 12.41 -0.32
N PHE A 117 17.11 13.63 -0.63
CA PHE A 117 16.26 14.66 -1.22
C PHE A 117 15.67 14.23 -2.57
N LEU A 118 16.47 13.60 -3.43
CA LEU A 118 16.00 13.08 -4.71
C LEU A 118 14.89 12.04 -4.52
N LEU A 119 15.05 11.08 -3.61
CA LEU A 119 14.02 10.06 -3.34
C LEU A 119 12.72 10.70 -2.82
N LEU A 120 12.82 11.70 -1.94
CA LEU A 120 11.66 12.45 -1.45
C LEU A 120 10.94 13.22 -2.56
N MET A 121 11.66 13.71 -3.58
CA MET A 121 11.04 14.34 -4.75
C MET A 121 10.43 13.31 -5.71
N LEU A 122 11.10 12.19 -5.94
CA LEU A 122 10.58 11.08 -6.76
C LEU A 122 9.28 10.52 -6.18
N GLN A 123 9.20 10.40 -4.86
CA GLN A 123 7.95 10.05 -4.16
C GLN A 123 6.78 10.98 -4.55
N VAL A 124 7.01 12.30 -4.60
CA VAL A 124 5.98 13.28 -5.00
C VAL A 124 5.63 13.10 -6.49
N VAL A 125 6.65 12.99 -7.35
CA VAL A 125 6.46 12.86 -8.81
C VAL A 125 5.70 11.57 -9.17
N LEU A 126 6.00 10.46 -8.50
CA LEU A 126 5.41 9.15 -8.79
C LEU A 126 4.08 8.89 -8.07
N THR A 127 3.63 9.80 -7.20
CA THR A 127 2.33 9.69 -6.51
C THR A 127 1.17 9.29 -7.43
N PRO A 128 1.04 9.81 -8.68
CA PRO A 128 -0.04 9.39 -9.57
C PRO A 128 0.01 7.92 -10.01
N ALA A 129 1.19 7.32 -10.12
CA ALA A 129 1.32 5.91 -10.49
C ALA A 129 0.77 4.99 -9.38
N TYR A 130 1.01 5.36 -8.12
CA TYR A 130 0.50 4.64 -6.95
C TYR A 130 -0.99 4.88 -6.68
N MET A 131 -1.62 5.86 -7.34
CA MET A 131 -3.08 6.02 -7.26
C MET A 131 -3.85 4.83 -7.82
N GLY A 132 -3.28 4.14 -8.83
CA GLY A 132 -3.89 2.95 -9.42
C GLY A 132 -4.27 1.89 -8.37
N GLU A 133 -3.38 1.63 -7.43
CA GLU A 133 -3.61 0.67 -6.35
C GLU A 133 -4.50 1.26 -5.26
N GLU A 134 -4.17 2.46 -4.78
CA GLU A 134 -4.87 3.08 -3.64
C GLU A 134 -6.33 3.43 -3.93
N PHE A 135 -6.66 3.71 -5.19
CA PHE A 135 -8.04 3.91 -5.60
C PHE A 135 -8.86 2.63 -5.46
N GLY A 136 -8.25 1.46 -5.71
CA GLY A 136 -8.87 0.16 -5.54
C GLY A 136 -8.90 -0.32 -4.09
N TRP A 137 -7.72 -0.49 -3.48
CA TRP A 137 -7.59 -1.13 -2.16
C TRP A 137 -8.12 -0.24 -1.04
N THR A 138 -7.56 0.97 -0.95
CA THR A 138 -7.85 1.89 0.15
C THR A 138 -9.19 2.61 -0.04
N SER A 139 -9.44 3.20 -1.21
CA SER A 139 -10.63 4.03 -1.41
C SER A 139 -11.91 3.23 -1.68
N PHE A 140 -11.78 2.06 -2.31
CA PHE A 140 -12.92 1.25 -2.74
C PHE A 140 -13.15 0.02 -1.85
N LEU A 141 -12.17 -0.87 -1.70
CA LEU A 141 -12.33 -2.15 -1.01
C LEU A 141 -12.44 -2.00 0.50
N TRP A 142 -11.50 -1.29 1.14
CA TRP A 142 -11.45 -1.15 2.60
C TRP A 142 -12.77 -0.68 3.24
N PRO A 143 -13.47 0.35 2.72
CA PRO A 143 -14.76 0.77 3.30
C PRO A 143 -15.90 -0.23 3.12
N ARG A 144 -15.78 -1.16 2.15
CA ARG A 144 -16.87 -2.06 1.72
C ARG A 144 -16.71 -3.49 2.24
N LEU A 145 -15.49 -3.92 2.53
CA LEU A 145 -15.17 -5.34 2.79
C LEU A 145 -15.86 -5.88 4.07
N ILE A 146 -15.68 -5.23 5.22
CA ILE A 146 -16.33 -5.62 6.49
C ILE A 146 -17.01 -4.42 7.15
N PRO A 147 -18.27 -4.11 6.76
CA PRO A 147 -18.97 -2.94 7.27
C PRO A 147 -19.14 -2.95 8.80
N GLY A 148 -18.98 -1.77 9.41
CA GLY A 148 -19.05 -1.60 10.86
C GLY A 148 -17.82 -2.11 11.63
N ARG A 149 -16.86 -2.75 10.96
CA ARG A 149 -15.65 -3.31 11.59
C ARG A 149 -14.37 -2.84 10.85
N PRO A 150 -14.08 -1.53 10.82
CA PRO A 150 -12.98 -0.95 10.04
C PRO A 150 -11.60 -1.56 10.33
N ARG A 151 -11.32 -1.97 11.58
CA ARG A 151 -10.07 -2.67 11.95
C ARG A 151 -9.95 -4.06 11.32
N ARG A 152 -11.04 -4.82 11.25
CA ARG A 152 -11.04 -6.11 10.56
C ARG A 152 -11.00 -5.91 9.05
N SER A 153 -11.69 -4.88 8.57
CA SER A 153 -11.70 -4.50 7.16
C SER A 153 -10.29 -4.16 6.66
N VAL A 154 -9.52 -3.34 7.40
CA VAL A 154 -8.15 -2.97 6.99
C VAL A 154 -7.20 -4.16 6.99
N ALA A 155 -7.27 -5.03 8.01
CA ALA A 155 -6.47 -6.24 8.06
C ALA A 155 -6.80 -7.19 6.90
N ALA A 156 -8.09 -7.35 6.58
CA ALA A 156 -8.52 -8.19 5.47
C ALA A 156 -8.16 -7.59 4.09
N THR A 157 -8.24 -6.27 3.93
CA THR A 157 -7.78 -5.60 2.70
C THR A 157 -6.28 -5.82 2.51
N GLY A 158 -5.47 -5.64 3.56
CA GLY A 158 -4.02 -5.82 3.48
C GLY A 158 -3.63 -7.27 3.16
N PHE A 159 -4.35 -8.24 3.72
CA PHE A 159 -4.16 -9.64 3.36
C PHE A 159 -4.53 -9.93 1.89
N ILE A 160 -5.67 -9.40 1.41
CA ILE A 160 -6.05 -9.54 -0.01
C ILE A 160 -5.00 -8.89 -0.92
N TRP A 161 -4.50 -7.72 -0.53
CA TRP A 161 -3.47 -6.99 -1.26
C TRP A 161 -2.14 -7.76 -1.31
N ALA A 162 -1.76 -8.43 -0.21
CA ALA A 162 -0.62 -9.35 -0.17
C ALA A 162 -0.81 -10.51 -1.17
N VAL A 163 -1.96 -11.19 -1.10
CA VAL A 163 -2.26 -12.33 -1.99
C VAL A 163 -2.24 -11.90 -3.45
N TRP A 164 -2.74 -10.70 -3.77
CA TRP A 164 -2.66 -10.15 -5.13
C TRP A 164 -1.21 -10.05 -5.65
N HIS A 165 -0.25 -9.75 -4.76
CA HIS A 165 1.19 -9.67 -5.06
C HIS A 165 1.90 -11.02 -5.15
N TYR A 166 1.33 -12.12 -4.66
CA TYR A 166 2.05 -13.40 -4.56
C TYR A 166 2.72 -13.88 -5.85
N PRO A 167 2.13 -13.75 -7.06
CA PRO A 167 2.83 -14.14 -8.28
C PRO A 167 4.19 -13.45 -8.45
N LEU A 168 4.35 -12.20 -8.01
CA LEU A 168 5.62 -11.48 -8.09
C LEU A 168 6.73 -12.21 -7.31
N ALA A 169 6.43 -12.66 -6.08
CA ALA A 169 7.39 -13.41 -5.25
C ALA A 169 7.87 -14.69 -5.94
N TYR A 170 6.98 -15.42 -6.61
CA TYR A 170 7.32 -16.69 -7.26
C TYR A 170 7.88 -16.53 -8.68
N LEU A 171 7.71 -15.37 -9.30
CA LEU A 171 8.13 -15.10 -10.68
C LEU A 171 9.41 -14.25 -10.78
N GLY A 172 10.17 -14.16 -9.69
CA GLY A 172 11.49 -13.53 -9.67
C GLY A 172 11.46 -12.01 -9.56
N TYR A 173 10.46 -11.45 -8.89
CA TYR A 173 10.47 -10.05 -8.45
C TYR A 173 11.26 -9.86 -7.15
N ALA A 174 11.16 -10.82 -6.23
CA ALA A 174 11.86 -10.82 -4.96
C ALA A 174 12.67 -12.12 -4.81
N GLU A 175 13.87 -12.02 -4.25
CA GLU A 175 14.73 -13.17 -3.98
C GLU A 175 14.60 -13.62 -2.52
N PHE A 176 13.82 -14.68 -2.31
CA PHE A 176 13.60 -15.28 -0.99
C PHE A 176 14.39 -16.57 -0.81
N SER A 177 15.26 -16.60 0.19
CA SER A 177 16.06 -17.78 0.57
C SER A 177 15.20 -18.93 1.10
N ASP A 178 14.17 -18.61 1.90
CA ASP A 178 13.11 -19.52 2.32
C ASP A 178 11.75 -18.89 1.99
N HIS A 179 11.06 -19.44 0.99
CA HIS A 179 9.76 -18.95 0.57
C HIS A 179 8.68 -19.09 1.64
N THR A 180 8.74 -20.06 2.55
CA THR A 180 7.69 -20.27 3.55
C THR A 180 7.68 -19.13 4.56
N VAL A 181 8.84 -18.88 5.18
CA VAL A 181 8.97 -17.81 6.19
C VAL A 181 8.90 -16.44 5.52
N SER A 182 9.58 -16.25 4.38
CA SER A 182 9.59 -14.97 3.67
C SER A 182 8.21 -14.55 3.22
N MET A 183 7.38 -15.47 2.73
CA MET A 183 6.00 -15.13 2.36
C MET A 183 5.15 -14.76 3.56
N ALA A 184 5.34 -15.42 4.70
CA ALA A 184 4.61 -15.08 5.93
C ALA A 184 4.96 -13.65 6.41
N VAL A 185 6.25 -13.30 6.48
CA VAL A 185 6.66 -11.95 6.88
C VAL A 185 6.29 -10.91 5.84
N TRP A 186 6.43 -11.21 4.54
CA TRP A 186 6.04 -10.28 3.48
C TRP A 186 4.52 -10.02 3.49
N THR A 187 3.71 -11.02 3.81
CA THR A 187 2.27 -10.86 4.05
C THR A 187 1.98 -9.91 5.22
N ILE A 188 2.72 -10.06 6.33
CA ILE A 188 2.62 -9.15 7.48
C ILE A 188 2.98 -7.72 7.07
N GLN A 189 4.03 -7.54 6.26
CA GLN A 189 4.44 -6.25 5.73
C GLN A 189 3.31 -5.55 4.96
N PHE A 190 2.66 -6.22 4.01
CA PHE A 190 1.49 -5.68 3.28
C PHE A 190 0.35 -5.28 4.23
N MET A 191 0.06 -6.10 5.23
CA MET A 191 -0.96 -5.79 6.23
C MET A 191 -0.61 -4.56 7.07
N LEU A 192 0.66 -4.37 7.43
CA LEU A 192 1.13 -3.21 8.18
C LEU A 192 1.10 -1.94 7.31
N PHE A 193 1.54 -2.01 6.05
CA PHE A 193 1.42 -0.89 5.13
C PHE A 193 -0.04 -0.49 4.92
N GLU A 194 -0.95 -1.44 4.72
CA GLU A 194 -2.37 -1.16 4.54
C GLU A 194 -2.96 -0.39 5.74
N VAL A 195 -2.55 -0.72 6.98
CA VAL A 195 -2.95 0.04 8.18
C VAL A 195 -2.56 1.51 8.07
N MET A 196 -1.32 1.79 7.69
CA MET A 196 -0.83 3.16 7.54
C MET A 196 -1.56 3.91 6.42
N LEU A 197 -1.75 3.25 5.28
CA LEU A 197 -2.39 3.81 4.09
C LEU A 197 -3.87 4.14 4.33
N CYS A 198 -4.61 3.21 4.93
CA CYS A 198 -6.00 3.41 5.33
C CYS A 198 -6.14 4.44 6.47
N TRP A 199 -5.17 4.53 7.39
CA TRP A 199 -5.18 5.57 8.42
C TRP A 199 -5.05 6.96 7.81
N LEU A 200 -4.12 7.15 6.87
CA LEU A 200 -3.96 8.40 6.13
C LEU A 200 -5.23 8.76 5.35
N TYR A 201 -5.84 7.79 4.67
CA TYR A 201 -7.09 8.00 3.97
C TYR A 201 -8.23 8.40 4.93
N ALA A 202 -8.34 7.74 6.09
CA ALA A 202 -9.34 8.08 7.11
C ALA A 202 -9.18 9.51 7.66
N LYS A 203 -7.94 10.01 7.76
CA LYS A 203 -7.63 11.35 8.26
C LYS A 203 -7.78 12.45 7.22
N THR A 204 -7.54 12.13 5.96
CA THR A 204 -7.48 13.12 4.87
C THR A 204 -8.75 13.11 4.03
N GLY A 205 -9.39 11.95 3.86
CA GLY A 205 -10.41 11.69 2.85
C GLY A 205 -9.86 11.85 1.43
N SER A 206 -8.55 11.66 1.23
CA SER A 206 -7.84 11.87 -0.03
C SER A 206 -7.02 10.64 -0.40
N VAL A 207 -7.30 10.07 -1.57
CA VAL A 207 -6.50 8.94 -2.09
C VAL A 207 -5.07 9.37 -2.40
N TRP A 208 -4.87 10.62 -2.79
CA TRP A 208 -3.56 11.17 -3.14
C TRP A 208 -2.59 11.24 -1.96
N ALA A 209 -3.09 11.52 -0.75
CA ALA A 209 -2.24 11.50 0.44
C ALA A 209 -1.77 10.07 0.74
N THR A 210 -2.64 9.09 0.52
CA THR A 210 -2.29 7.68 0.65
C THR A 210 -1.30 7.24 -0.44
N SER A 211 -1.53 7.63 -1.70
CA SER A 211 -0.64 7.34 -2.81
C SER A 211 0.74 7.97 -2.65
N LEU A 212 0.84 9.14 -2.00
CA LEU A 212 2.11 9.76 -1.65
C LEU A 212 2.89 8.91 -0.64
N ALA A 213 2.22 8.36 0.38
CA ALA A 213 2.85 7.46 1.33
C ALA A 213 3.26 6.14 0.69
N HIS A 214 2.41 5.56 -0.16
CA HIS A 214 2.72 4.33 -0.90
C HIS A 214 3.92 4.54 -1.84
N ALA A 215 3.97 5.65 -2.56
CA ALA A 215 5.14 6.02 -3.36
C ALA A 215 6.42 6.11 -2.51
N GLY A 216 6.31 6.66 -1.30
CA GLY A 216 7.44 6.76 -0.39
C GLY A 216 7.88 5.41 0.19
N ASN A 217 6.96 4.48 0.45
CA ASN A 217 7.32 3.13 0.87
C ASN A 217 8.24 2.45 -0.15
N ASN A 218 7.96 2.64 -1.44
CA ASN A 218 8.76 2.04 -2.50
C ASN A 218 10.03 2.84 -2.77
N MET A 219 9.89 4.14 -3.04
CA MET A 219 10.99 4.97 -3.54
C MET A 219 11.93 5.47 -2.45
N VAL A 220 11.44 5.63 -1.22
CA VAL A 220 12.27 6.09 -0.10
C VAL A 220 12.63 4.90 0.78
N GLN A 221 11.64 4.20 1.34
CA GLN A 221 11.93 3.11 2.26
C GLN A 221 12.56 1.92 1.56
N GLY A 222 11.94 1.39 0.50
CA GLY A 222 12.45 0.24 -0.25
C GLY A 222 13.87 0.47 -0.75
N VAL A 223 14.07 1.53 -1.54
CA VAL A 223 15.39 1.89 -2.12
C VAL A 223 16.45 2.09 -1.03
N LEU A 224 16.16 2.83 0.05
CA LEU A 224 17.16 3.05 1.10
C LEU A 224 17.49 1.76 1.86
N THR A 225 16.50 0.92 2.17
CA THR A 225 16.79 -0.37 2.83
C THR A 225 17.54 -1.32 1.93
N GLU A 226 17.26 -1.33 0.63
CA GLU A 226 18.02 -2.11 -0.34
C GLU A 226 19.48 -1.62 -0.43
N GLN A 227 19.70 -0.32 -0.60
CA GLN A 227 21.04 0.27 -0.69
C GLN A 227 21.85 0.06 0.58
N LEU A 228 21.26 0.33 1.75
CA LEU A 228 21.99 0.36 3.02
C LEU A 228 22.12 -1.01 3.67
N LEU A 229 21.07 -1.84 3.63
CA LEU A 229 21.06 -3.13 4.34
C LEU A 229 21.42 -4.30 3.43
N ILE A 230 20.93 -4.33 2.17
CA ILE A 230 21.26 -5.42 1.24
C ILE A 230 22.61 -5.17 0.58
N ASN A 231 22.75 -4.06 -0.15
CA ASN A 231 23.95 -3.80 -0.94
C ASN A 231 25.15 -3.39 -0.08
N GLY A 232 24.95 -2.47 0.86
CA GLY A 232 26.00 -2.03 1.80
C GLY A 232 26.19 -2.93 3.01
N GLY A 233 25.10 -3.52 3.52
CA GLY A 233 25.11 -4.36 4.73
C GLY A 233 25.20 -5.87 4.48
N HIS A 234 25.01 -6.32 3.24
CA HIS A 234 24.98 -7.74 2.86
C HIS A 234 23.95 -8.58 3.62
N LEU A 235 22.85 -7.97 4.07
CA LEU A 235 21.70 -8.69 4.63
C LEU A 235 20.90 -9.38 3.50
N ASP A 236 20.36 -10.55 3.81
CA ASP A 236 19.33 -11.17 2.99
C ASP A 236 17.99 -10.40 3.08
N ALA A 237 17.11 -10.63 2.10
CA ALA A 237 15.80 -9.98 2.04
C ALA A 237 14.93 -10.26 3.28
N LEU A 238 15.05 -11.46 3.87
CA LEU A 238 14.27 -11.87 5.03
C LEU A 238 14.60 -10.97 6.25
N ARG A 239 15.88 -10.78 6.56
CA ARG A 239 16.32 -9.92 7.68
C ARG A 239 15.91 -8.47 7.48
N VAL A 240 15.97 -7.98 6.24
CA VAL A 240 15.51 -6.62 5.91
C VAL A 240 14.00 -6.49 6.14
N ILE A 241 13.20 -7.44 5.66
CA ILE A 241 11.74 -7.45 5.88
C ILE A 241 11.44 -7.49 7.39
N ILE A 242 12.14 -8.32 8.17
CA ILE A 242 11.96 -8.36 9.62
C ILE A 242 12.23 -7.00 10.26
N CYS A 243 13.32 -6.32 9.89
CA CYS A 243 13.63 -4.99 10.42
C CYS A 243 12.54 -3.96 10.08
N VAL A 244 12.07 -3.98 8.83
CA VAL A 244 11.01 -3.09 8.35
C VAL A 244 9.68 -3.39 9.05
N ASP A 245 9.33 -4.65 9.24
CA ASP A 245 8.07 -5.05 9.88
C ASP A 245 8.06 -4.71 11.37
N LEU A 246 9.19 -4.81 12.06
CA LEU A 246 9.33 -4.33 13.44
C LEU A 246 9.15 -2.81 13.51
N ALA A 247 9.79 -2.05 12.61
CA ALA A 247 9.62 -0.60 12.51
C ALA A 247 8.16 -0.21 12.22
N LEU A 248 7.55 -0.85 11.23
CA LEU A 248 6.15 -0.65 10.85
C LEU A 248 5.20 -1.04 11.98
N SER A 249 5.50 -2.10 12.75
CA SER A 249 4.68 -2.50 13.91
C SER A 249 4.66 -1.41 14.97
N LEU A 250 5.82 -0.80 15.29
CA LEU A 250 5.91 0.32 16.23
C LEU A 250 5.06 1.52 15.78
N VAL A 251 5.04 1.79 14.47
CA VAL A 251 4.21 2.84 13.88
C VAL A 251 2.72 2.43 13.89
N CYS A 252 2.38 1.21 13.50
CA CYS A 252 1.00 0.78 13.28
C CYS A 252 0.20 0.54 14.55
N ILE A 253 0.84 0.09 15.65
CA ILE A 253 0.17 -0.15 16.94
C ILE A 253 -0.67 1.06 17.41
N PRO A 254 -0.11 2.29 17.49
CA PRO A 254 -0.91 3.47 17.85
C PRO A 254 -1.95 3.84 16.78
N LEU A 255 -1.67 3.62 15.48
CA LEU A 255 -2.62 3.93 14.39
C LEU A 255 -3.89 3.08 14.47
N VAL A 256 -3.76 1.76 14.65
CA VAL A 256 -4.90 0.82 14.79
C VAL A 256 -5.76 1.16 16.00
N ARG A 257 -5.13 1.62 17.09
CA ARG A 257 -5.82 2.02 18.33
C ARG A 257 -6.49 3.39 18.22
N SER A 258 -6.14 4.21 17.25
CA SER A 258 -6.70 5.55 17.08
C SER A 258 -8.19 5.54 16.71
N LYS A 259 -8.86 6.68 16.95
CA LYS A 259 -10.27 6.90 16.57
C LYS A 259 -10.51 6.88 15.04
N ALA A 260 -9.45 6.84 14.23
CA ALA A 260 -9.58 6.72 12.77
C ALA A 260 -10.27 5.41 12.37
N PHE A 261 -10.05 4.34 13.14
CA PHE A 261 -10.66 3.02 12.91
C PHE A 261 -11.82 2.72 13.86
N THR A 262 -12.55 3.73 14.32
CA THR A 262 -13.76 3.54 15.17
C THR A 262 -15.04 4.04 14.51
N ALA A 263 -14.95 5.01 13.59
CA ALA A 263 -16.09 5.46 12.80
C ALA A 263 -16.09 4.77 11.42
N ALA A 264 -17.27 4.54 10.84
CA ALA A 264 -17.38 4.08 9.45
C ALA A 264 -16.67 5.11 8.53
N PRO A 265 -15.84 4.68 7.55
CA PRO A 265 -15.04 5.59 6.73
C PRO A 265 -15.86 6.73 6.11
N GLY A 266 -17.12 6.48 5.72
CA GLY A 266 -18.02 7.51 5.18
C GLY A 266 -18.46 8.61 6.17
N LYS A 267 -18.63 8.29 7.46
CA LYS A 267 -19.07 9.27 8.48
C LYS A 267 -17.95 10.23 8.90
N ALA A 268 -16.70 9.78 8.91
CA ALA A 268 -15.54 10.62 9.24
C ALA A 268 -15.29 11.74 8.19
N ILE A 269 -15.82 11.55 6.97
CA ILE A 269 -15.56 12.41 5.81
C ILE A 269 -16.69 13.42 5.56
N GLY A 270 -17.78 13.37 6.36
CA GLY A 270 -18.96 14.23 6.17
C GLY A 270 -19.72 13.91 4.89
N LEU A 271 -19.64 12.67 4.40
CA LEU A 271 -20.47 12.21 3.30
C LEU A 271 -21.88 11.93 3.85
N PRO A 272 -22.96 12.27 3.12
CA PRO A 272 -24.30 11.84 3.48
C PRO A 272 -24.28 10.33 3.72
N ALA A 273 -24.99 9.87 4.74
CA ALA A 273 -25.23 8.44 4.86
C ALA A 273 -25.79 7.99 3.51
N ALA A 274 -25.19 6.98 2.88
CA ALA A 274 -25.85 6.31 1.78
C ALA A 274 -27.21 5.91 2.30
N ASP A 275 -28.28 6.43 1.69
CA ASP A 275 -29.63 6.11 2.06
C ASP A 275 -29.71 4.59 2.18
N GLN A 276 -29.93 4.14 3.42
CA GLN A 276 -30.42 2.80 3.64
C GLN A 276 -31.69 2.74 2.80
N PRO A 277 -31.85 1.80 1.85
CA PRO A 277 -33.14 1.64 1.19
C PRO A 277 -34.14 1.41 2.32
N THR A 278 -34.99 2.39 2.55
CA THR A 278 -36.15 2.25 3.42
C THR A 278 -36.93 1.09 2.83
N LEU A 279 -36.93 -0.04 3.55
CA LEU A 279 -37.88 -1.11 3.30
C LEU A 279 -39.26 -0.52 3.59
N GLY A 280 -39.92 -0.07 2.53
CA GLY A 280 -41.31 0.33 2.45
C GLY A 280 -41.87 -0.24 1.17
#